data_AF-Q2LQH7-F1
#
_entry.id   AF-Q2LQH7-F1
#
_cell.length_a   1.000
_cell.length_b   1.000
_cell.length_c   1.000
_cell.angle_alpha   90.00
_cell.angle_beta   90.00
_cell.angle_gamma   90.00
#
_symmetry.space_group_name_H-M   'P 1'
#
loop_
_entity.id
_entity.type
_entity.pdbx_description
1 polymer ?
#
loop_
_entity_poly.entity_id
_entity_poly.type
_entity_poly.pdbx_seq_one_letter_code
_entity_poly.pdbx_strand_id
1 'polypeptide(L)'
;MMKWAFQIERTTLDQRNLLDLLDRIGYQQADVPGLDLVFCSKTLEACVTAGEVWEEAKRIRDLISEVTEIDPEFTLGPVIDLSSGEPKRHHFLEVKSGIIVTTGVDAILTVSPPDNLSAEQLIEYNRRRTEQEYKAKLEVQLSKLEPAFREPRAVKVQQLLKRDSHNGESLYKIYELLEGHPSHRKEFHERFGISKVEFQRFSDAVHNPVVSGELARHAYEDKPKTDNPMTFAEAKSFVLGIAKHWLASLRT
;
A
#
# COMPACT_ATOMS: atom_id res chain seq x y z
N MET A 1 -23.28 2.08 20.61
CA MET A 1 -23.40 0.63 20.88
C MET A 1 -22.82 -0.04 19.65
N MET A 2 -21.86 -0.95 19.80
CA MET A 2 -21.18 -1.59 18.66
C MET A 2 -22.15 -2.57 18.01
N LYS A 3 -22.43 -2.39 16.71
CA LYS A 3 -23.38 -3.20 15.94
C LYS A 3 -22.66 -4.27 15.15
N TRP A 4 -21.52 -3.94 14.54
CA TRP A 4 -20.87 -4.79 13.55
C TRP A 4 -19.38 -4.96 13.80
N ALA A 5 -18.90 -6.18 13.55
CA ALA A 5 -17.48 -6.50 13.50
C ALA A 5 -17.19 -7.54 12.42
N PHE A 6 -15.93 -7.71 12.04
CA PHE A 6 -15.48 -8.86 11.27
C PHE A 6 -14.39 -9.62 12.01
N GLN A 7 -14.30 -10.92 11.77
CA GLN A 7 -13.24 -11.76 12.31
C GLN A 7 -12.13 -11.95 11.29
N ILE A 8 -10.88 -12.01 11.75
CA ILE A 8 -9.74 -12.51 10.97
C ILE A 8 -9.53 -13.98 11.35
N GLU A 9 -9.59 -14.87 10.38
CA GLU A 9 -9.44 -16.31 10.61
C GLU A 9 -7.96 -16.74 10.58
N ARG A 10 -7.18 -16.16 9.67
CA ARG A 10 -5.74 -16.46 9.53
C ARG A 10 -4.96 -15.20 9.20
N THR A 11 -3.79 -15.08 9.81
CA THR A 11 -2.76 -14.09 9.50
C THR A 11 -1.38 -14.65 9.84
N THR A 12 -0.35 -14.24 9.11
CA THR A 12 1.05 -14.54 9.44
C THR A 12 1.69 -13.47 10.34
N LEU A 13 0.98 -12.37 10.58
CA LEU A 13 1.45 -11.27 11.43
C LEU A 13 1.33 -11.65 12.90
N ASP A 14 2.31 -11.22 13.69
CA ASP A 14 2.16 -11.28 15.15
C ASP A 14 1.03 -10.35 15.60
N GLN A 15 0.39 -10.69 16.71
CA GLN A 15 -0.80 -9.99 17.19
C GLN A 15 -0.54 -8.48 17.39
N ARG A 16 0.62 -8.09 17.95
CA ARG A 16 0.94 -6.68 18.16
C ARG A 16 1.02 -5.94 16.82
N ASN A 17 1.72 -6.51 15.83
CA ASN A 17 1.81 -5.92 14.50
C ASN A 17 0.45 -5.79 13.81
N LEU A 18 -0.40 -6.81 13.88
CA LEU A 18 -1.74 -6.77 13.32
C LEU A 18 -2.59 -5.65 13.94
N LEU A 19 -2.56 -5.54 15.27
CA LEU A 19 -3.29 -4.51 16.01
C LEU A 19 -2.82 -3.11 15.65
N ASP A 20 -1.52 -2.87 15.69
CA ASP A 20 -0.94 -1.56 15.38
C ASP A 20 -1.22 -1.17 13.91
N LEU A 21 -1.25 -2.12 12.97
CA LEU A 21 -1.61 -1.85 11.57
C LEU A 21 -3.07 -1.47 11.40
N LEU A 22 -3.98 -2.24 11.99
CA LEU A 22 -5.42 -2.02 11.83
C LEU A 22 -5.90 -0.78 12.58
N ASP A 23 -5.34 -0.48 13.75
CA ASP A 23 -5.67 0.73 14.51
C ASP A 23 -5.34 2.00 13.70
N ARG A 24 -4.23 1.99 12.95
CA ARG A 24 -3.80 3.13 12.10
C ARG A 24 -4.74 3.44 10.94
N ILE A 25 -5.54 2.46 10.51
CA ILE A 25 -6.61 2.65 9.52
C ILE A 25 -8.01 2.70 10.16
N GLY A 26 -8.08 2.80 11.49
CA GLY A 26 -9.30 3.06 12.25
C GLY A 26 -10.08 1.80 12.68
N TYR A 27 -9.44 0.62 12.63
CA TYR A 27 -10.03 -0.65 13.03
C TYR A 27 -9.45 -1.13 14.36
N GLN A 28 -10.31 -1.25 15.37
CA GLN A 28 -9.91 -1.57 16.73
C GLN A 28 -10.33 -2.99 17.08
N GLN A 29 -9.53 -3.67 17.90
CA GLN A 29 -9.91 -4.99 18.40
C GLN A 29 -11.10 -4.86 19.35
N ALA A 30 -12.12 -5.69 19.12
CA ALA A 30 -13.24 -5.87 20.02
C ALA A 30 -13.01 -7.14 20.85
N ASP A 31 -13.22 -7.03 22.16
CA ASP A 31 -13.24 -8.18 23.06
C ASP A 31 -14.62 -8.84 22.99
N VAL A 32 -14.70 -9.95 22.25
CA VAL A 32 -15.92 -10.74 22.10
C VAL A 32 -15.67 -12.14 22.67
N PRO A 33 -16.37 -12.54 23.75
CA PRO A 33 -16.12 -13.83 24.40
C PRO A 33 -16.16 -15.02 23.44
N GLY A 34 -15.11 -15.83 23.45
CA GLY A 34 -14.99 -17.03 22.61
C GLY A 34 -14.66 -16.77 21.14
N LEU A 35 -14.24 -15.54 20.80
CA LEU A 35 -13.78 -15.16 19.47
C LEU A 35 -12.46 -14.39 19.54
N ASP A 36 -11.46 -14.88 18.83
CA ASP A 36 -10.19 -14.18 18.66
C ASP A 36 -10.20 -13.29 17.41
N LEU A 37 -9.38 -12.24 17.44
CA LEU A 37 -9.12 -11.33 16.31
C LEU A 37 -10.40 -10.76 15.66
N VAL A 38 -11.27 -10.21 16.49
CA VAL A 38 -12.49 -9.51 16.06
C VAL A 38 -12.22 -8.01 16.00
N PHE A 39 -12.60 -7.36 14.90
CA PHE A 39 -12.32 -5.94 14.65
C PHE A 39 -13.58 -5.14 14.36
N CYS A 40 -13.65 -3.95 14.94
CA CYS A 40 -14.72 -2.97 14.77
C CYS A 40 -14.18 -1.66 14.20
N SER A 41 -15.04 -0.83 13.61
CA SER A 41 -14.70 0.55 13.29
C SER A 41 -15.95 1.40 13.15
N LYS A 42 -15.77 2.73 13.16
CA LYS A 42 -16.88 3.66 12.84
C LYS A 42 -17.44 3.43 11.44
N THR A 43 -16.63 2.95 10.50
CA THR A 43 -17.06 2.60 9.16
C THR A 43 -18.04 1.42 9.19
N LEU A 44 -17.72 0.36 9.97
CA LEU A 44 -18.61 -0.79 10.11
C LEU A 44 -19.92 -0.41 10.80
N GLU A 45 -19.87 0.48 11.79
CA GLU A 45 -21.09 0.96 12.47
C GLU A 45 -22.05 1.69 11.52
N ALA A 46 -21.54 2.30 10.44
CA ALA A 46 -22.37 2.94 9.43
C ALA A 46 -23.06 1.92 8.49
N CYS A 47 -22.61 0.66 8.47
CA CYS A 47 -23.21 -0.37 7.63
C CYS A 47 -24.61 -0.77 8.10
N VAL A 48 -25.52 -0.89 7.14
CA VAL A 48 -26.88 -1.33 7.36
C VAL A 48 -26.92 -2.86 7.48
N THR A 49 -26.15 -3.56 6.64
CA THR A 49 -26.20 -5.02 6.48
C THR A 49 -24.85 -5.71 6.71
N ALA A 50 -24.90 -7.00 7.06
CA ALA A 50 -23.68 -7.83 7.16
C ALA A 50 -22.93 -7.94 5.83
N GLY A 51 -23.62 -7.82 4.69
CA GLY A 51 -22.99 -7.83 3.37
C GLY A 51 -22.14 -6.60 3.10
N GLU A 52 -22.57 -5.42 3.55
CA GLU A 52 -21.76 -4.19 3.46
C GLU A 52 -20.50 -4.28 4.33
N VAL A 53 -20.63 -4.86 5.53
CA VAL A 53 -19.49 -5.14 6.41
C VAL A 53 -18.51 -6.11 5.75
N TRP A 54 -19.03 -7.14 5.07
CA TRP A 54 -18.22 -8.10 4.33
C TRP A 54 -17.43 -7.46 3.18
N GLU A 55 -18.05 -6.57 2.40
CA GLU A 55 -17.35 -5.89 1.31
C GLU A 55 -16.25 -4.93 1.83
N GLU A 56 -16.48 -4.25 2.95
CA GLU A 56 -15.41 -3.45 3.58
C GLU A 56 -14.30 -4.34 4.16
N ALA A 57 -14.64 -5.47 4.80
CA ALA A 57 -13.65 -6.43 5.27
C ALA A 57 -12.82 -7.01 4.11
N LYS A 58 -13.46 -7.36 2.98
CA LYS A 58 -12.79 -7.79 1.75
C LYS A 58 -11.83 -6.75 1.21
N ARG A 59 -12.24 -5.48 1.19
CA ARG A 59 -11.37 -4.39 0.78
C ARG A 59 -10.12 -4.33 1.67
N ILE A 60 -10.25 -4.48 3.00
CA ILE A 60 -9.10 -4.52 3.92
C ILE A 60 -8.20 -5.73 3.63
N ARG A 61 -8.78 -6.92 3.45
CA ARG A 61 -8.04 -8.12 3.05
C ARG A 61 -7.24 -7.85 1.78
N ASP A 62 -7.88 -7.39 0.71
CA ASP A 62 -7.24 -7.18 -0.60
C ASP A 62 -6.14 -6.12 -0.50
N LEU A 63 -6.31 -5.09 0.36
CA LEU A 63 -5.26 -4.11 0.65
C LEU A 63 -4.04 -4.78 1.32
N ILE A 64 -4.25 -5.59 2.35
CA ILE A 64 -3.18 -6.23 3.13
C ILE A 64 -2.48 -7.35 2.34
N SER A 65 -3.23 -8.18 1.61
CA SER A 65 -2.69 -9.36 0.94
C SER A 65 -2.22 -9.08 -0.49
N GLU A 66 -3.07 -8.51 -1.34
CA GLU A 66 -2.80 -8.39 -2.79
C GLU A 66 -2.10 -7.06 -3.13
N VAL A 67 -2.61 -5.94 -2.59
CA VAL A 67 -2.12 -4.60 -2.97
C VAL A 67 -0.81 -4.26 -2.30
N THR A 68 -0.63 -4.59 -1.02
CA THR A 68 0.59 -4.23 -0.27
C THR A 68 1.53 -5.41 -0.03
N GLU A 69 1.04 -6.64 -0.21
CA GLU A 69 1.76 -7.90 0.07
C GLU A 69 2.35 -7.93 1.49
N ILE A 70 1.65 -7.30 2.45
CA ILE A 70 2.03 -7.31 3.86
C ILE A 70 1.78 -8.69 4.45
N ASP A 71 0.64 -9.30 4.13
CA ASP A 71 0.31 -10.67 4.55
C ASP A 71 -0.52 -11.38 3.46
N PRO A 72 0.13 -12.12 2.54
CA PRO A 72 -0.56 -12.87 1.49
C PRO A 72 -1.48 -13.97 2.01
N GLU A 73 -1.29 -14.43 3.26
CA GLU A 73 -2.11 -15.49 3.87
C GLU A 73 -3.27 -14.93 4.71
N PHE A 74 -3.50 -13.62 4.67
CA PHE A 74 -4.55 -12.96 5.42
C PHE A 74 -5.94 -13.43 4.94
N THR A 75 -6.69 -14.14 5.80
CA THR A 75 -8.04 -14.61 5.50
C THR A 75 -9.07 -14.07 6.48
N LEU A 76 -10.25 -13.76 5.94
CA LEU A 76 -11.39 -13.28 6.72
C LEU A 76 -12.21 -14.46 7.22
N GLY A 77 -12.61 -14.38 8.49
CA GLY A 77 -13.63 -15.22 9.07
C GLY A 77 -15.03 -14.58 8.94
N PRO A 78 -16.00 -14.98 9.77
CA PRO A 78 -17.36 -14.46 9.70
C PRO A 78 -17.47 -12.97 10.06
N VAL A 79 -18.51 -12.33 9.53
CA VAL A 79 -19.02 -11.06 10.04
C VAL A 79 -19.85 -11.32 11.30
N ILE A 80 -19.69 -10.49 12.32
CA ILE A 80 -20.33 -10.63 13.62
C ILE A 80 -21.35 -9.50 13.82
N ASP A 81 -22.61 -9.86 14.04
CA ASP A 81 -23.67 -8.97 14.53
C ASP A 81 -23.68 -8.98 16.06
N LEU A 82 -23.49 -7.81 16.66
CA LEU A 82 -23.44 -7.60 18.10
C LEU A 82 -24.69 -6.87 18.64
N SER A 83 -25.68 -6.59 17.79
CA SER A 83 -26.85 -5.78 18.13
C SER A 83 -27.81 -6.42 19.13
N SER A 84 -27.85 -7.76 19.20
CA SER A 84 -28.83 -8.51 19.99
C SER A 84 -28.32 -9.01 21.35
N GLY A 85 -27.15 -8.57 21.81
CA GLY A 85 -26.53 -9.02 23.07
C GLY A 85 -25.84 -10.38 22.98
N GLU A 86 -26.32 -11.29 22.13
CA GLU A 86 -25.60 -12.50 21.70
C GLU A 86 -24.95 -12.29 20.31
N PRO A 87 -23.66 -12.61 20.13
CA PRO A 87 -22.97 -12.51 18.83
C PRO A 87 -23.54 -13.48 17.80
N LYS A 88 -24.05 -12.96 16.67
CA LYS A 88 -24.48 -13.79 15.53
C LYS A 88 -23.44 -13.77 14.42
N ARG A 89 -23.13 -14.94 13.85
CA ARG A 89 -22.09 -15.11 12.82
C ARG A 89 -22.71 -15.22 11.43
N HIS A 90 -22.28 -14.37 10.52
CA HIS A 90 -22.61 -14.41 9.10
C HIS A 90 -21.39 -14.91 8.31
N HIS A 91 -21.53 -16.06 7.67
CA HIS A 91 -20.48 -16.65 6.83
C HIS A 91 -20.75 -16.32 5.36
N PHE A 92 -19.68 -16.05 4.61
CA PHE A 92 -19.73 -15.70 3.20
C PHE A 92 -18.87 -16.68 2.40
N LEU A 93 -19.36 -17.08 1.22
CA LEU A 93 -18.63 -17.96 0.31
C LEU A 93 -18.19 -17.15 -0.91
N GLU A 94 -16.89 -17.16 -1.20
CA GLU A 94 -16.29 -16.58 -2.41
C GLU A 94 -15.74 -17.69 -3.30
N VAL A 95 -16.00 -17.62 -4.61
CA VAL A 95 -15.39 -18.51 -5.61
C VAL A 95 -14.43 -17.68 -6.45
N LYS A 96 -13.12 -17.90 -6.26
CA LYS A 96 -12.06 -17.28 -7.07
C LYS A 96 -11.44 -18.30 -8.02
N SER A 97 -11.13 -17.89 -9.26
CA SER A 97 -10.26 -18.61 -10.20
C SER A 97 -8.80 -18.26 -9.88
N GLY A 98 -7.89 -19.24 -9.77
CA GLY A 98 -6.53 -19.02 -9.24
C GLY A 98 -5.37 -19.47 -10.14
N ILE A 99 -4.30 -18.68 -10.16
CA ILE A 99 -2.91 -19.03 -10.54
C ILE A 99 -2.02 -18.69 -9.34
N ILE A 100 -1.05 -19.55 -9.03
CA ILE A 100 -0.12 -19.42 -7.89
C ILE A 100 1.11 -18.60 -8.30
N VAL A 101 1.55 -17.67 -7.44
CA VAL A 101 2.84 -16.95 -7.55
C VAL A 101 3.66 -17.17 -6.27
N THR A 102 4.95 -17.46 -6.43
CA THR A 102 5.93 -17.74 -5.36
C THR A 102 6.63 -16.48 -4.85
N THR A 103 6.87 -16.41 -3.55
CA THR A 103 7.63 -15.35 -2.85
C THR A 103 9.13 -15.67 -2.72
N GLY A 104 9.97 -14.64 -2.85
CA GLY A 104 11.42 -14.70 -2.60
C GLY A 104 11.77 -14.31 -1.16
N VAL A 105 12.94 -14.75 -0.69
CA VAL A 105 13.41 -14.62 0.71
C VAL A 105 14.15 -13.30 0.92
N ASP A 106 13.78 -12.54 1.96
CA ASP A 106 14.49 -11.35 2.41
C ASP A 106 15.83 -11.69 3.10
N ALA A 107 16.87 -10.89 2.83
CA ALA A 107 18.17 -11.00 3.47
C ALA A 107 18.15 -10.38 4.89
N ILE A 108 18.59 -11.13 5.90
CA ILE A 108 18.74 -10.63 7.28
C ILE A 108 20.18 -10.14 7.47
N LEU A 109 20.35 -8.84 7.72
CA LEU A 109 21.63 -8.26 8.15
C LEU A 109 21.67 -8.20 9.69
N THR A 110 22.47 -9.06 10.32
CA THR A 110 22.68 -9.05 11.77
C THR A 110 23.87 -8.16 12.14
N VAL A 111 23.61 -7.09 12.88
CA VAL A 111 24.65 -6.27 13.52
C VAL A 111 24.88 -6.82 14.93
N SER A 112 26.10 -7.21 15.28
CA SER A 112 26.41 -7.70 16.63
C SER A 112 26.47 -6.55 17.65
N PRO A 113 26.09 -6.79 18.93
CA PRO A 113 26.29 -5.80 19.98
C PRO A 113 27.78 -5.46 20.14
N PRO A 114 28.13 -4.26 20.65
CA PRO A 114 29.51 -3.91 20.99
C PRO A 114 30.08 -4.85 22.05
N ASP A 115 31.35 -5.23 21.91
CA ASP A 115 32.04 -6.00 22.93
C ASP A 115 32.17 -5.15 24.22
N ASN A 116 31.83 -5.76 25.37
CA ASN A 116 31.90 -5.22 26.75
C ASN A 116 30.60 -4.66 27.40
N LEU A 117 29.40 -5.14 27.03
CA LEU A 117 28.18 -4.85 27.80
C LEU A 117 28.03 -5.78 29.02
N SER A 118 27.63 -5.24 30.17
CA SER A 118 27.15 -6.06 31.29
C SER A 118 25.87 -6.80 30.91
N ALA A 119 25.50 -7.86 31.64
CA ALA A 119 24.29 -8.63 31.35
C ALA A 119 23.02 -7.76 31.33
N GLU A 120 22.88 -6.82 32.26
CA GLU A 120 21.77 -5.86 32.30
C GLU A 120 21.79 -4.89 31.11
N GLN A 121 22.98 -4.39 30.74
CA GLN A 121 23.14 -3.50 29.59
C GLN A 121 22.86 -4.22 28.27
N LEU A 122 23.17 -5.50 28.17
CA LEU A 122 22.89 -6.34 27.01
C LEU A 122 21.37 -6.59 26.86
N ILE A 123 20.67 -6.84 27.96
CA ILE A 123 19.20 -6.98 27.98
C ILE A 123 18.54 -5.68 27.48
N GLU A 124 18.95 -4.53 28.03
CA GLU A 124 18.40 -3.24 27.63
C GLU A 124 18.78 -2.84 26.20
N TYR A 125 19.98 -3.21 25.74
CA TYR A 125 20.39 -3.03 24.35
C TYR A 125 19.51 -3.86 23.40
N ASN A 126 19.34 -5.16 23.70
CA ASN A 126 18.51 -6.05 22.88
C ASN A 126 17.05 -5.58 22.86
N ARG A 127 16.50 -5.16 24.01
CA ARG A 127 15.14 -4.62 24.09
C ARG A 127 14.95 -3.39 23.20
N ARG A 128 15.87 -2.41 23.28
CA ARG A 128 15.82 -1.20 22.44
C ARG A 128 15.95 -1.53 20.97
N ARG A 129 16.83 -2.47 20.62
CA ARG A 129 17.04 -2.90 19.24
C ARG A 129 15.79 -3.60 18.68
N THR A 130 15.23 -4.58 19.40
CA THR A 130 13.99 -5.26 18.98
C THR A 130 12.85 -4.26 18.79
N GLU A 131 12.72 -3.27 19.66
CA GLU A 131 11.70 -2.23 19.52
C GLU A 131 11.96 -1.32 18.31
N GLN A 132 13.21 -1.00 18.00
CA GLN A 132 13.58 -0.23 16.80
C GLN A 132 13.31 -1.02 15.52
N GLU A 133 13.69 -2.30 15.48
CA GLU A 133 13.41 -3.21 14.36
C GLU A 133 11.91 -3.35 14.14
N TYR A 134 11.14 -3.51 15.22
CA TYR A 134 9.68 -3.53 15.17
C TYR A 134 9.10 -2.24 14.56
N LYS A 135 9.51 -1.08 15.07
CA LYS A 135 9.03 0.22 14.56
C LYS A 135 9.39 0.44 13.09
N ALA A 136 10.60 0.04 12.68
CA ALA A 136 11.02 0.14 11.29
C ALA A 136 10.16 -0.76 10.39
N LYS A 137 9.90 -2.01 10.81
CA LYS A 137 9.03 -2.94 10.08
C LYS A 137 7.60 -2.39 9.96
N LEU A 138 7.03 -1.93 11.08
CA LEU A 138 5.69 -1.34 11.12
C LEU A 138 5.60 -0.12 10.19
N GLU A 139 6.59 0.76 10.21
CA GLU A 139 6.63 1.95 9.34
C GLU A 139 6.69 1.58 7.86
N VAL A 140 7.46 0.56 7.48
CA VAL A 140 7.48 0.05 6.09
C VAL A 140 6.10 -0.45 5.67
N GLN A 141 5.43 -1.23 6.52
CA GLN A 141 4.09 -1.73 6.25
C GLN A 141 3.07 -0.57 6.14
N LEU A 142 3.08 0.37 7.08
CA LEU A 142 2.19 1.54 7.08
C LEU A 142 2.42 2.47 5.89
N SER A 143 3.67 2.61 5.42
CA SER A 143 3.99 3.41 4.25
C SER A 143 3.32 2.90 2.96
N LYS A 144 2.96 1.61 2.93
CA LYS A 144 2.19 0.99 1.84
C LYS A 144 0.69 1.00 2.14
N LEU A 145 0.29 0.64 3.36
CA LEU A 145 -1.12 0.45 3.72
C LEU A 145 -1.89 1.78 3.80
N GLU A 146 -1.38 2.78 4.52
CA GLU A 146 -2.12 4.03 4.77
C GLU A 146 -2.51 4.77 3.47
N PRO A 147 -1.62 4.95 2.47
CA PRO A 147 -2.01 5.60 1.22
C PRO A 147 -3.05 4.79 0.44
N ALA A 148 -2.89 3.47 0.36
CA ALA A 148 -3.80 2.60 -0.38
C ALA A 148 -5.19 2.53 0.26
N PHE A 149 -5.25 2.61 1.59
CA PHE A 149 -6.51 2.69 2.32
C PHE A 149 -7.25 4.01 2.08
N ARG A 150 -6.53 5.14 2.08
CA ARG A 150 -7.14 6.49 2.04
C ARG A 150 -7.51 6.97 0.64
N GLU A 151 -6.75 6.58 -0.38
CA GLU A 151 -6.93 7.07 -1.75
C GLU A 151 -7.02 5.89 -2.74
N PRO A 152 -8.19 5.66 -3.37
CA PRO A 152 -8.36 4.57 -4.34
C PRO A 152 -7.33 4.57 -5.48
N ARG A 153 -6.87 5.73 -5.93
CA ARG A 153 -5.82 5.81 -6.98
C ARG A 153 -4.48 5.25 -6.50
N ALA A 154 -4.19 5.32 -5.20
CA ALA A 154 -2.94 4.82 -4.62
C ALA A 154 -2.83 3.29 -4.75
N VAL A 155 -3.96 2.57 -4.71
CA VAL A 155 -4.00 1.13 -5.01
C VAL A 155 -3.44 0.86 -6.40
N LYS A 156 -3.92 1.60 -7.41
CA LYS A 156 -3.49 1.37 -8.79
C LYS A 156 -2.04 1.79 -9.02
N VAL A 157 -1.61 2.89 -8.38
CA VAL A 157 -0.21 3.32 -8.39
C VAL A 157 0.68 2.22 -7.82
N GLN A 158 0.38 1.69 -6.63
CA GLN A 158 1.19 0.63 -6.02
C GLN A 158 1.25 -0.62 -6.89
N GLN A 159 0.13 -1.06 -7.48
CA GLN A 159 0.13 -2.18 -8.43
C GLN A 159 1.03 -1.94 -9.65
N LEU A 160 1.04 -0.72 -10.21
CA LEU A 160 1.91 -0.39 -11.33
C LEU A 160 3.38 -0.36 -10.92
N LEU A 161 3.69 0.15 -9.73
CA LEU A 161 5.06 0.22 -9.18
C LEU A 161 5.70 -1.15 -8.93
N LYS A 162 4.89 -2.20 -8.73
CA LYS A 162 5.36 -3.58 -8.53
C LYS A 162 5.81 -4.28 -9.80
N ARG A 163 5.55 -3.71 -10.99
CA ARG A 163 5.91 -4.37 -12.25
C ARG A 163 7.43 -4.44 -12.41
N ASP A 164 7.93 -5.60 -12.81
CA ASP A 164 9.37 -5.83 -13.06
C ASP A 164 9.93 -4.88 -14.13
N SER A 165 9.09 -4.51 -15.10
CA SER A 165 9.46 -3.61 -16.19
C SER A 165 8.41 -2.53 -16.43
N HIS A 166 8.90 -1.38 -16.88
CA HIS A 166 8.09 -0.23 -17.25
C HIS A 166 8.36 0.15 -18.71
N ASN A 167 7.32 0.67 -19.36
CA ASN A 167 7.37 1.30 -20.68
C ASN A 167 6.72 2.70 -20.56
N GLY A 168 6.73 3.45 -21.65
CA GLY A 168 6.20 4.82 -21.69
C GLY A 168 4.73 4.88 -21.30
N GLU A 169 3.94 3.88 -21.68
CA GLU A 169 2.54 3.77 -21.28
C GLU A 169 2.39 3.62 -19.75
N SER A 170 3.11 2.69 -19.12
CA SER A 170 2.97 2.46 -17.68
C SER A 170 3.53 3.62 -16.85
N LEU A 171 4.63 4.26 -17.28
CA LEU A 171 5.15 5.46 -16.62
C LEU A 171 4.19 6.65 -16.74
N TYR A 172 3.65 6.90 -17.93
CA TYR A 172 2.68 7.97 -18.11
C TYR A 172 1.39 7.69 -17.34
N LYS A 173 0.97 6.42 -17.25
CA LYS A 173 -0.20 6.05 -16.46
C LYS A 173 -0.02 6.28 -14.97
N ILE A 174 1.17 5.98 -14.42
CA ILE A 174 1.50 6.36 -13.05
C ILE A 174 1.37 7.88 -12.90
N TYR A 175 2.00 8.65 -13.78
CA TYR A 175 1.91 10.11 -13.74
C TYR A 175 0.46 10.64 -13.73
N GLU A 176 -0.38 10.15 -14.64
CA GLU A 176 -1.81 10.50 -14.70
C GLU A 176 -2.57 10.17 -13.40
N LEU A 177 -2.27 9.04 -12.76
CA LEU A 177 -2.92 8.66 -11.50
C LEU A 177 -2.56 9.63 -10.37
N LEU A 178 -1.29 10.06 -10.32
CA LEU A 178 -0.80 11.04 -9.34
C LEU A 178 -1.41 12.43 -9.59
N GLU A 179 -1.42 12.87 -10.85
CA GLU A 179 -1.97 14.15 -11.30
C GLU A 179 -3.50 14.21 -11.11
N GLY A 180 -4.20 13.12 -11.37
CA GLY A 180 -5.66 13.09 -11.47
C GLY A 180 -6.13 13.67 -12.81
N HIS A 181 -7.16 14.50 -12.77
CA HIS A 181 -7.69 15.12 -13.99
C HIS A 181 -6.71 16.18 -14.54
N PRO A 182 -6.48 16.29 -15.86
CA PRO A 182 -5.53 17.26 -16.43
C PRO A 182 -5.79 18.73 -16.07
N SER A 183 -7.00 19.09 -15.64
CA SER A 183 -7.30 20.43 -15.11
C SER A 183 -6.54 20.77 -13.84
N HIS A 184 -6.06 19.78 -13.08
CA HIS A 184 -5.28 19.96 -11.85
C HIS A 184 -3.77 20.04 -12.11
N ARG A 185 -3.33 19.92 -13.38
CA ARG A 185 -1.90 19.89 -13.75
C ARG A 185 -1.09 21.03 -13.14
N LYS A 186 -1.63 22.25 -13.19
CA LYS A 186 -0.95 23.43 -12.68
C LYS A 186 -0.69 23.32 -11.17
N GLU A 187 -1.71 22.97 -10.40
CA GLU A 187 -1.61 22.77 -8.95
C GLU A 187 -0.67 21.59 -8.63
N PHE A 188 -0.77 20.49 -9.37
CA PHE A 188 0.10 19.34 -9.21
C PHE A 188 1.57 19.70 -9.49
N HIS A 189 1.84 20.45 -10.56
CA HIS A 189 3.18 20.92 -10.90
C HIS A 189 3.74 21.83 -9.81
N GLU A 190 2.96 22.79 -9.33
CA GLU A 190 3.36 23.68 -8.24
C GLU A 190 3.66 22.91 -6.95
N ARG A 191 2.79 21.97 -6.57
CA ARG A 191 2.94 21.15 -5.35
C ARG A 191 4.19 20.28 -5.38
N PHE A 192 4.56 19.74 -6.54
CA PHE A 192 5.70 18.83 -6.68
C PHE A 192 6.94 19.48 -7.32
N GLY A 193 6.92 20.81 -7.52
CA GLY A 193 8.05 21.56 -8.08
C GLY A 193 8.39 21.18 -9.53
N ILE A 194 7.42 20.73 -10.31
CA ILE A 194 7.63 20.27 -11.69
C ILE A 194 7.53 21.47 -12.63
N SER A 195 8.62 21.84 -13.29
CA SER A 195 8.54 22.87 -14.33
C SER A 195 7.85 22.37 -15.60
N LYS A 196 7.26 23.30 -16.37
CA LYS A 196 6.70 22.97 -17.70
C LYS A 196 7.76 22.34 -18.62
N VAL A 197 9.01 22.78 -18.52
CA VAL A 197 10.13 22.24 -19.31
C VAL A 197 10.43 20.81 -18.89
N GLU A 198 10.55 20.52 -17.60
CA GLU A 198 10.75 19.14 -17.11
C GLU A 198 9.62 18.21 -17.52
N PHE A 199 8.36 18.65 -17.38
CA PHE A 199 7.23 17.85 -17.84
C PHE A 199 7.30 17.57 -19.34
N GLN A 200 7.73 18.54 -20.16
CA GLN A 200 7.86 18.32 -21.59
C GLN A 200 9.03 17.38 -21.93
N ARG A 201 10.16 17.49 -21.23
CA ARG A 201 11.29 16.54 -21.37
C ARG A 201 10.87 15.11 -21.01
N PHE A 202 10.11 14.95 -19.93
CA PHE A 202 9.48 13.69 -19.54
C PHE A 202 8.52 13.19 -20.62
N SER A 203 7.65 14.08 -21.11
CA SER A 203 6.65 13.74 -22.13
C SER A 203 7.30 13.26 -23.43
N ASP A 204 8.39 13.90 -23.86
CA ASP A 204 9.17 13.46 -25.02
C ASP A 204 9.74 12.05 -24.78
N ALA A 205 10.27 11.76 -23.60
CA ALA A 205 10.85 10.48 -23.24
C ALA A 205 9.87 9.29 -23.22
N VAL A 206 8.60 9.52 -22.89
CA VAL A 206 7.59 8.44 -22.81
C VAL A 206 6.74 8.31 -24.06
N HIS A 207 6.64 9.36 -24.88
CA HIS A 207 5.78 9.37 -26.07
C HIS A 207 6.56 9.24 -27.37
N ASN A 208 7.85 9.55 -27.42
CA ASN A 208 8.58 9.66 -28.67
C ASN A 208 9.55 8.49 -28.90
N PRO A 209 9.34 7.63 -29.91
CA PRO A 209 10.22 6.51 -30.21
C PRO A 209 11.63 6.94 -30.68
N VAL A 210 11.82 8.17 -31.16
CA VAL A 210 13.16 8.72 -31.46
C VAL A 210 14.00 8.86 -30.18
N VAL A 211 13.35 9.03 -29.02
CA VAL A 211 14.04 9.20 -27.73
C VAL A 211 14.23 7.86 -27.01
N SER A 212 13.18 7.04 -26.94
CA SER A 212 13.17 5.82 -26.11
C SER A 212 13.00 4.51 -26.89
N GLY A 213 12.96 4.55 -28.21
CA GLY A 213 12.76 3.38 -29.07
C GLY A 213 11.47 2.64 -28.74
N GLU A 214 11.54 1.31 -28.66
CA GLU A 214 10.42 0.41 -28.38
C GLU A 214 9.76 0.64 -27.01
N LEU A 215 10.43 1.35 -26.09
CA LEU A 215 9.84 1.71 -24.80
C LEU A 215 8.86 2.87 -24.91
N ALA A 216 8.82 3.60 -26.02
CA ALA A 216 7.85 4.68 -26.21
C ALA A 216 6.41 4.14 -26.24
N ARG A 217 5.46 4.96 -25.78
CA ARG A 217 4.03 4.67 -25.87
C ARG A 217 3.54 4.66 -27.32
N HIS A 218 4.12 5.50 -28.17
CA HIS A 218 3.71 5.65 -29.56
C HIS A 218 4.80 5.17 -30.51
N ALA A 219 4.37 4.72 -31.69
CA ALA A 219 5.25 4.21 -32.73
C ALA A 219 5.56 5.25 -33.83
N TYR A 220 4.92 6.43 -33.81
CA TYR A 220 5.17 7.47 -34.80
C TYR A 220 6.36 8.35 -34.39
N GLU A 221 7.24 8.62 -35.34
CA GLU A 221 8.46 9.39 -35.16
C GLU A 221 8.20 10.87 -35.44
N ASP A 222 7.78 11.59 -34.40
CA ASP A 222 7.70 13.06 -34.43
C ASP A 222 9.01 13.68 -33.93
N LYS A 223 9.26 14.95 -34.27
CA LYS A 223 10.34 15.70 -33.63
C LYS A 223 10.02 15.91 -32.14
N PRO A 224 10.95 15.63 -31.20
CA PRO A 224 10.78 15.95 -29.79
C PRO A 224 10.47 17.44 -29.58
N LYS A 225 9.67 17.76 -28.57
CA LYS A 225 9.30 19.16 -28.29
C LYS A 225 10.40 19.93 -27.57
N THR A 226 11.39 19.23 -27.04
CA THR A 226 12.58 19.79 -26.40
C THR A 226 13.85 19.30 -27.08
N ASP A 227 14.88 20.15 -27.08
CA ASP A 227 16.19 19.78 -27.63
C ASP A 227 17.01 18.88 -26.68
N ASN A 228 16.54 18.71 -25.44
CA ASN A 228 17.19 17.88 -24.42
C ASN A 228 16.13 17.02 -23.70
N PRO A 229 15.48 16.06 -24.38
CA PRO A 229 14.51 15.18 -23.75
C PRO A 229 15.16 14.34 -22.64
N MET A 230 14.37 13.84 -21.68
CA MET A 230 14.89 12.88 -20.72
C MET A 230 15.21 11.55 -21.44
N THR A 231 16.23 10.85 -20.98
CA THR A 231 16.37 9.42 -21.24
C THR A 231 15.24 8.66 -20.56
N PHE A 232 14.95 7.43 -21.00
CA PHE A 232 13.93 6.61 -20.36
C PHE A 232 14.23 6.33 -18.87
N ALA A 233 15.51 6.17 -18.50
CA ALA A 233 15.93 5.97 -17.12
C ALA A 233 15.69 7.21 -16.23
N GLU A 234 15.93 8.41 -16.77
CA GLU A 234 15.61 9.67 -16.10
C GLU A 234 14.10 9.84 -15.96
N ALA A 235 13.32 9.56 -17.01
CA ALA A 235 11.86 9.61 -16.97
C ALA A 235 11.28 8.65 -15.92
N LYS A 236 11.84 7.43 -15.82
CA LYS A 236 11.50 6.48 -14.76
C LYS A 236 11.80 7.07 -13.38
N SER A 237 13.02 7.55 -13.17
CA SER A 237 13.45 8.12 -11.88
C SER A 237 12.60 9.33 -11.47
N PHE A 238 12.24 10.17 -12.44
CA PHE A 238 11.36 11.32 -12.27
C PHE A 238 9.97 10.90 -11.78
N VAL A 239 9.29 9.99 -12.48
CA VAL A 239 7.94 9.53 -12.10
C VAL A 239 7.94 8.79 -10.77
N LEU A 240 8.91 7.89 -10.54
CA LEU A 240 9.03 7.14 -9.30
C LEU A 240 9.33 8.05 -8.10
N GLY A 241 10.14 9.08 -8.30
CA GLY A 241 10.40 10.11 -7.31
C GLY A 241 9.12 10.84 -6.91
N ILE A 242 8.32 11.29 -7.87
CA ILE A 242 7.03 11.95 -7.59
C ILE A 242 6.07 10.98 -6.89
N ALA A 243 5.96 9.74 -7.37
CA ALA A 243 5.08 8.72 -6.78
C ALA A 243 5.40 8.49 -5.29
N LYS A 244 6.69 8.40 -4.93
CA LYS A 244 7.12 8.25 -3.54
C LYS A 244 6.66 9.41 -2.66
N HIS A 245 6.87 10.66 -3.10
CA HIS A 245 6.45 11.85 -2.34
C HIS A 245 4.93 11.98 -2.26
N TRP A 246 4.23 11.65 -3.34
CA TRP A 246 2.77 11.67 -3.38
C TRP A 246 2.17 10.65 -2.41
N LEU A 247 2.64 9.40 -2.43
CA LEU A 247 2.22 8.36 -1.47
C LEU A 247 2.48 8.78 -0.02
N ALA A 248 3.66 9.34 0.27
CA ALA A 248 3.97 9.85 1.60
C ALA A 248 3.01 10.97 2.04
N SER A 249 2.62 11.86 1.12
CA SER A 249 1.72 12.97 1.40
C SER A 249 0.26 12.56 1.68
N LEU A 250 -0.12 11.32 1.40
CA LEU A 250 -1.46 10.78 1.74
C LEU A 250 -1.55 10.27 3.18
N ARG A 251 -0.41 10.20 3.88
CA ARG A 251 -0.32 9.67 5.25
C ARG A 251 -0.55 10.74 6.32
N THR A 252 -0.44 12.01 5.93
CA THR A 252 -0.75 13.21 6.73
C THR A 252 -2.16 13.71 6.45
#